data_AF-A0A6L7NI08-F1
#
_entry.id   AF-A0A6L7NI08-F1
#
_cell.length_a   1.000
_cell.length_b   1.000
_cell.length_c   1.000
_cell.angle_alpha   90.00
_cell.angle_beta   90.00
_cell.angle_gamma   90.00
#
_symmetry.space_group_name_H-M   'P 1'
#
loop_
_entity.id
_entity.type
_entity.pdbx_description
1 polymer ?
#
loop_
_entity_poly.entity_id
_entity_poly.type
_entity_poly.pdbx_seq_one_letter_code
_entity_poly.pdbx_strand_id
1 'polypeptide(L)'
;MQPDRDPTPGARTIKASEFKAKCLKLMDEVAENGEEIVITKYGRPVAKLAPCRQRPGSWFGRDRDIIQIHGDLVAPIGVEWEAESNPDRVLNP
;
A
#
# COMPACT_ATOMS: atom_id res chain seq x y z
N MET A 1 -0.84 -18.63 -9.88
CA MET A 1 -1.86 -19.30 -9.06
C MET A 1 -1.86 -18.57 -7.72
N GLN A 2 -2.75 -17.61 -7.51
CA GLN A 2 -2.81 -16.89 -6.22
C GLN A 2 -3.44 -17.83 -5.19
N PRO A 3 -2.79 -18.07 -4.04
CA PRO A 3 -3.33 -18.96 -3.02
C PRO A 3 -4.59 -18.34 -2.42
N ASP A 4 -5.48 -19.21 -1.97
CA ASP A 4 -6.70 -18.91 -1.23
C ASP A 4 -6.47 -17.71 -0.30
N ARG A 5 -7.12 -16.58 -0.59
CA ARG A 5 -7.17 -15.47 0.35
C ARG A 5 -8.14 -15.88 1.44
N ASP A 6 -7.61 -16.54 2.46
CA ASP A 6 -8.28 -16.61 3.75
C ASP A 6 -8.80 -15.21 4.10
N PRO A 7 -10.06 -15.08 4.57
CA PRO A 7 -10.57 -13.79 5.00
C PRO A 7 -9.66 -13.28 6.12
N THR A 8 -9.10 -12.09 5.92
CA THR A 8 -8.24 -11.43 6.90
C THR A 8 -8.90 -11.50 8.28
N PRO A 9 -8.20 -11.90 9.35
CA PRO A 9 -8.79 -12.02 10.68
C PRO A 9 -9.26 -10.63 11.11
N GLY A 10 -10.58 -10.40 11.09
CA GLY A 10 -11.21 -9.10 11.36
C GLY A 10 -12.25 -8.67 10.33
N ALA A 11 -12.37 -9.33 9.17
CA ALA A 11 -13.37 -8.94 8.17
C ALA A 11 -14.78 -9.41 8.56
N ARG A 12 -15.70 -8.46 8.79
CA ARG A 12 -17.11 -8.73 9.14
C ARG A 12 -17.78 -9.44 7.97
N THR A 13 -18.44 -10.57 8.21
CA THR A 13 -19.08 -11.37 7.13
C THR A 13 -20.60 -11.22 7.15
N ILE A 14 -21.21 -10.93 5.99
CA ILE A 14 -22.67 -10.79 5.83
C ILE A 14 -23.19 -11.63 4.66
N LYS A 15 -24.49 -11.92 4.65
CA LYS A 15 -25.15 -12.59 3.53
C LYS A 15 -25.49 -11.60 2.41
N ALA A 16 -25.51 -12.07 1.16
CA ALA A 16 -25.89 -11.27 0.00
C ALA A 16 -27.30 -10.67 0.10
N SER A 17 -28.23 -11.35 0.78
CA SER A 17 -29.57 -10.83 1.07
C SER A 17 -29.54 -9.61 1.99
N GLU A 18 -28.68 -9.63 2.99
CA GLU A 18 -28.49 -8.49 3.91
C GLU A 18 -27.76 -7.34 3.22
N PHE A 19 -26.73 -7.65 2.43
CA PHE A 19 -26.06 -6.65 1.59
C PHE A 19 -27.05 -5.93 0.66
N LYS A 20 -27.92 -6.67 -0.04
CA LYS A 20 -28.94 -6.08 -0.92
C LYS A 20 -29.88 -5.12 -0.17
N ALA A 21 -30.25 -5.44 1.07
CA ALA A 21 -31.16 -4.63 1.87
C ALA A 21 -30.50 -3.37 2.46
N LYS A 22 -29.20 -3.41 2.75
CA LYS A 22 -28.47 -2.34 3.47
C LYS A 22 -27.29 -1.77 2.68
N CYS A 23 -27.28 -1.94 1.36
CA CYS A 23 -26.12 -1.70 0.50
C CYS A 23 -25.45 -0.34 0.73
N LEU A 24 -26.22 0.75 0.62
CA LEU A 24 -25.72 2.12 0.77
C LEU A 24 -25.17 2.36 2.18
N LYS A 25 -25.92 1.98 3.22
CA LYS A 25 -25.48 2.13 4.60
C LYS A 25 -24.16 1.38 4.87
N LEU A 26 -24.00 0.18 4.33
CA LEU A 26 -22.77 -0.59 4.48
C LEU A 26 -21.59 0.04 3.72
N MET A 27 -21.83 0.69 2.58
CA MET A 27 -20.78 1.46 1.89
C MET A 27 -20.32 2.65 2.74
N ASP A 28 -21.26 3.37 3.35
CA ASP A 28 -20.96 4.49 4.23
C ASP A 28 -20.20 4.02 5.49
N GLU A 29 -20.66 2.95 6.16
CA GLU A 29 -19.99 2.35 7.32
C GLU A 29 -18.53 1.93 6.99
N VAL A 30 -18.31 1.34 5.81
CA VAL A 30 -16.98 0.93 5.34
C VAL A 30 -16.10 2.15 5.02
N ALA A 31 -16.68 3.21 4.47
CA ALA A 31 -15.96 4.44 4.16
C ALA A 31 -15.54 5.20 5.44
N GLU A 32 -16.41 5.23 6.46
CA GLU A 32 -16.17 5.92 7.74
C GLU A 32 -15.22 5.14 8.65
N ASN A 33 -15.49 3.85 8.89
CA ASN A 33 -14.75 3.05 9.87
C ASN A 33 -13.50 2.40 9.28
N GLY A 34 -13.47 2.22 7.96
CA GLY A 34 -12.38 1.53 7.27
C GLY A 34 -12.36 0.00 7.47
N GLU A 35 -13.37 -0.56 8.13
CA GLU A 35 -13.51 -2.01 8.34
C GLU A 35 -13.96 -2.70 7.04
N GLU A 36 -13.35 -3.85 6.72
CA GLU A 36 -13.71 -4.61 5.53
C GLU A 36 -14.90 -5.54 5.79
N ILE A 37 -15.78 -5.68 4.79
CA ILE A 37 -16.95 -6.55 4.85
C ILE A 37 -16.90 -7.60 3.75
N VAL A 38 -17.00 -8.88 4.11
CA VAL A 38 -17.10 -10.01 3.18
C VAL A 38 -18.56 -10.36 2.93
N ILE A 39 -18.96 -10.38 1.67
CA ILE A 39 -20.32 -10.75 1.24
C ILE A 39 -20.32 -12.21 0.82
N THR A 40 -21.22 -13.00 1.41
CA THR A 40 -21.38 -14.43 1.13
C THR A 40 -22.71 -14.73 0.44
N LYS A 41 -22.71 -15.71 -0.47
CA LYS A 41 -23.92 -16.26 -1.09
C LYS A 41 -23.89 -17.77 -0.91
N TYR A 42 -24.94 -18.34 -0.30
CA TYR A 42 -25.00 -19.78 0.06
C TYR A 42 -23.79 -20.26 0.88
N GLY A 43 -23.34 -19.44 1.83
CA GLY A 43 -22.19 -19.76 2.69
C GLY A 43 -20.82 -19.62 2.01
N ARG A 44 -20.76 -19.26 0.72
CA ARG A 44 -19.52 -19.04 -0.01
C ARG A 44 -19.23 -17.53 -0.16
N PRO A 45 -18.01 -17.06 0.11
CA PRO A 45 -17.63 -15.66 -0.14
C PRO A 45 -17.67 -15.37 -1.65
N VAL A 46 -18.28 -14.23 -2.03
CA VAL A 46 -18.47 -13.83 -3.43
C VAL A 46 -17.98 -12.42 -3.75
N ALA A 47 -17.92 -11.54 -2.74
CA ALA A 47 -17.45 -10.16 -2.91
C ALA A 47 -16.92 -9.61 -1.58
N LYS A 48 -16.17 -8.51 -1.65
CA LYS A 48 -15.65 -7.78 -0.49
C LYS A 48 -15.86 -6.27 -0.68
N LEU A 49 -16.36 -5.59 0.35
CA LEU A 49 -16.33 -4.13 0.44
C LEU A 49 -15.09 -3.73 1.23
N ALA A 50 -14.35 -2.77 0.69
CA ALA A 50 -13.18 -2.17 1.32
C ALA A 50 -13.23 -0.65 1.15
N PRO A 51 -12.68 0.13 2.09
CA PRO A 51 -12.66 1.57 1.99
C PRO A 51 -11.91 2.04 0.74
N CYS A 52 -12.47 3.02 0.03
CA CYS A 52 -11.80 3.68 -1.08
C CYS A 52 -10.73 4.64 -0.56
N ARG A 53 -9.54 4.11 -0.25
CA ARG A 53 -8.37 4.94 0.09
C ARG A 53 -7.81 5.55 -1.18
N GLN A 54 -7.86 6.88 -1.28
CA GLN A 54 -7.05 7.58 -2.28
C GLN A 54 -5.59 7.25 -1.97
N ARG A 55 -4.86 6.70 -2.95
CA ARG A 55 -3.40 6.60 -2.80
C ARG A 55 -2.90 8.02 -2.58
N PRO A 56 -2.09 8.29 -1.53
CA PRO A 56 -1.39 9.56 -1.47
C PRO A 56 -0.68 9.76 -2.80
N GLY A 57 -0.69 11.01 -3.30
CA GLY A 57 0.04 11.37 -4.52
C GLY A 57 1.45 10.80 -4.48
N SER A 58 1.97 10.41 -5.64
CA SER A 58 3.32 9.84 -5.74
C SER A 58 4.32 10.71 -4.98
N TRP A 59 5.14 10.11 -4.13
CA TRP A 59 6.28 10.80 -3.52
C TRP A 59 7.28 11.29 -4.58
N PHE A 60 7.37 10.58 -5.72
CA PHE A 60 8.23 10.97 -6.82
C PHE A 60 7.76 12.30 -7.43
N GLY A 61 8.63 13.30 -7.36
CA GLY A 61 8.36 14.64 -7.89
C GLY A 61 7.58 15.55 -6.96
N ARG A 62 7.40 15.19 -5.67
CA ARG A 62 6.75 16.04 -4.68
C ARG A 62 7.43 17.40 -4.48
N ASP A 63 8.75 17.43 -4.66
CA ASP A 63 9.58 18.63 -4.57
C ASP A 63 10.10 19.08 -5.95
N ARG A 64 9.45 18.62 -7.03
CA ARG A 64 9.70 19.13 -8.38
C ARG A 64 9.49 20.64 -8.33
N ASP A 65 10.48 21.39 -8.81
CA ASP A 65 10.54 22.87 -8.83
C ASP A 65 10.87 23.56 -7.49
N ILE A 66 11.00 22.83 -6.38
CA ILE A 66 11.45 23.38 -5.08
C ILE A 66 12.97 23.21 -4.90
N ILE A 67 13.56 22.16 -5.48
CA ILE A 67 14.98 21.86 -5.35
C ILE A 67 15.76 22.41 -6.55
N GLN A 68 16.74 23.27 -6.28
CA GLN A 68 17.69 23.77 -7.27
C GLN A 68 19.07 23.13 -7.07
N ILE A 69 19.63 22.60 -8.16
CA ILE A 69 20.98 22.04 -8.18
C ILE A 69 21.97 23.18 -8.45
N HIS A 70 22.85 23.47 -7.50
CA HIS A 70 23.82 24.58 -7.59
C HIS A 70 25.21 24.16 -8.12
N GLY A 71 25.41 22.89 -8.46
CA GLY A 71 26.70 22.36 -8.91
C GLY A 71 26.58 21.05 -9.66
N ASP A 72 27.70 20.47 -10.06
CA ASP A 72 27.72 19.14 -10.67
C ASP A 72 27.59 18.06 -9.59
N LEU A 73 26.51 17.29 -9.66
CA LEU A 73 26.24 16.18 -8.72
C LEU A 73 26.92 14.88 -9.14
N VAL A 74 27.37 14.79 -10.39
CA VAL A 74 27.91 13.56 -10.99
C VAL A 74 29.43 13.63 -11.08
N ALA A 75 30.01 14.84 -11.06
CA ALA A 75 31.45 15.01 -11.03
C ALA A 75 32.10 14.26 -9.86
N PRO A 76 33.28 13.64 -10.08
CA PRO A 76 34.05 13.04 -9.00
C PRO A 76 34.39 14.10 -7.95
N ILE A 77 34.13 13.77 -6.69
CA ILE A 77 34.68 14.52 -5.57
C ILE A 77 36.16 14.13 -5.43
N GLY A 78 37.03 15.10 -5.12
CA GLY A 78 38.48 14.89 -5.02
C GLY A 78 38.93 14.08 -3.79
N VAL A 79 38.06 13.21 -3.29
CA VAL A 79 38.31 12.31 -2.16
C VAL A 79 38.08 10.89 -2.62
N GLU A 80 38.99 10.00 -2.20
CA GLU A 80 38.87 8.57 -2.45
C GLU A 80 37.73 7.99 -1.63
N TRP A 81 36.90 7.14 -2.25
CA TRP A 81 35.83 6.46 -1.55
C TRP A 81 36.40 5.30 -0.75
N GLU A 82 36.02 5.16 0.53
CA GLU A 82 36.47 4.02 1.36
C GLU A 82 36.12 2.65 0.73
N ALA A 83 35.06 2.60 -0.07
CA ALA A 83 34.66 1.40 -0.82
C ALA A 83 35.69 0.99 -1.89
N GLU A 84 36.44 1.95 -2.43
CA GLU A 84 37.53 1.71 -3.38
C GLU A 84 38.84 1.39 -2.66
N SER A 85 39.09 2.01 -1.50
CA SER A 85 40.36 1.89 -0.77
C SER A 85 40.43 0.67 0.17
N ASN A 86 39.30 0.09 0.60
CA ASN A 86 39.26 -1.06 1.51
C ASN A 86 38.09 -2.03 1.22
N PRO A 87 38.19 -2.85 0.16
CA PRO A 87 37.10 -3.74 -0.27
C PRO A 87 36.75 -4.85 0.74
N ASP A 88 37.69 -5.22 1.62
CA ASP A 88 37.52 -6.31 2.60
C ASP A 88 36.56 -5.95 3.76
N ARG A 89 36.37 -4.65 4.04
CA ARG A 89 35.44 -4.17 5.09
C ARG A 89 33.97 -4.38 4.73
N VAL A 90 33.64 -4.47 3.44
CA VAL A 90 32.26 -4.72 2.99
C VAL A 90 31.87 -6.20 3.17
N LEU A 91 32.86 -7.10 3.15
CA LEU A 91 32.66 -8.54 3.29
C LEU A 91 32.67 -9.05 4.75
N ASN A 92 33.27 -8.30 5.68
CA ASN A 92 33.22 -8.60 7.12
C ASN A 92 33.04 -7.31 7.93
N PRO A 93 31.82 -6.98 8.36
CA PRO A 93 31.51 -5.79 9.15
C PRO A 93 32.04 -5.84 10.60
#